data_AF-A0A931QG79-F1
#
_entry.id   AF-A0A931QG79-F1
#
_cell.length_a   1.000
_cell.length_b   1.000
_cell.length_c   1.000
_cell.angle_alpha   90.00
_cell.angle_beta   90.00
_cell.angle_gamma   90.00
#
_symmetry.space_group_name_H-M   'P 1'
#
loop_
_entity.id
_entity.type
_entity.pdbx_description
1 polymer ?
#
loop_
_entity_poly.entity_id
_entity_poly.type
_entity_poly.pdbx_seq_one_letter_code
_entity_poly.pdbx_strand_id
1 'polypeptide(L)'
;MPTIPSWVLALIFWLHLLATVTWVGSLVAISVLVLPAARTLQPVDHLAFIEAMQRRLEPIAWFSLSLLIVTGLFQMSVNPHYD
;
A
#
# COMPACT_ATOMS: atom_id res chain seq x y z
N MET A 1 -4.23 -8.39 32.28
CA MET A 1 -3.69 -8.09 30.94
C MET A 1 -4.09 -6.66 30.60
N PRO A 2 -3.19 -5.78 30.13
CA PRO A 2 -3.58 -4.43 29.76
C PRO A 2 -4.64 -4.51 28.66
N THR A 3 -5.83 -4.03 28.95
CA THR A 3 -6.92 -3.93 27.98
C THR A 3 -6.58 -2.83 26.99
N ILE A 4 -6.20 -3.20 25.77
CA ILE A 4 -5.97 -2.23 24.71
C ILE A 4 -7.30 -1.49 24.47
N PRO A 5 -7.33 -0.14 24.53
CA PRO A 5 -8.57 0.59 24.31
C PRO A 5 -9.14 0.34 22.91
N SER A 6 -10.46 0.24 22.80
CA SER A 6 -11.16 -0.05 21.54
C SER A 6 -10.86 0.96 20.43
N TRP A 7 -10.64 2.24 20.78
CA TRP A 7 -10.29 3.27 19.82
C TRP A 7 -8.89 3.07 19.20
N VAL A 8 -7.95 2.48 19.95
CA VAL A 8 -6.60 2.14 19.44
C VAL A 8 -6.72 1.04 18.40
N LEU A 9 -7.50 0.00 18.70
CA LEU A 9 -7.76 -1.08 17.75
C LEU A 9 -8.42 -0.54 16.48
N ALA A 10 -9.48 0.26 16.62
CA ALA A 10 -10.17 0.87 15.48
C ALA A 10 -9.21 1.67 14.59
N LEU A 11 -8.30 2.44 15.18
CA LEU A 11 -7.30 3.21 14.46
C LEU A 11 -6.29 2.32 13.72
N ILE A 12 -5.84 1.22 14.33
CA ILE A 12 -4.91 0.26 13.70
C ILE A 12 -5.58 -0.45 12.52
N PHE A 13 -6.81 -0.93 12.67
CA PHE A 13 -7.58 -1.53 11.57
C PHE A 13 -7.84 -0.53 10.44
N TRP A 14 -8.18 0.71 10.78
CA TRP A 14 -8.41 1.78 9.80
C TRP A 14 -7.14 2.12 9.01
N LEU A 15 -6.00 2.29 9.70
CA LEU A 15 -4.71 2.55 9.05
C LEU A 15 -4.27 1.37 8.17
N HIS A 16 -4.47 0.14 8.63
CA HIS A 16 -4.20 -1.06 7.83
C HIS A 16 -5.02 -1.06 6.54
N LEU A 17 -6.33 -0.82 6.64
CA LEU A 17 -7.22 -0.79 5.49
C LEU A 17 -6.80 0.30 4.48
N LEU A 18 -6.46 1.50 4.96
CA LEU A 18 -5.95 2.57 4.11
C LEU A 18 -4.64 2.20 3.41
N ALA A 19 -3.72 1.54 4.13
CA ALA A 19 -2.48 1.06 3.53
C ALA A 19 -2.75 -0.02 2.46
N THR A 20 -3.69 -0.94 2.71
CA THR A 20 -4.09 -1.96 1.73
C THR A 20 -4.68 -1.32 0.50
N VAL A 21 -5.63 -0.39 0.67
CA VAL A 21 -6.30 0.30 -0.45
C VAL A 21 -5.31 1.13 -1.25
N THR A 22 -4.41 1.86 -0.59
CA THR A 22 -3.41 2.69 -1.27
C THR A 22 -2.42 1.81 -2.05
N TRP A 23 -1.91 0.75 -1.42
CA TRP A 23 -0.97 -0.16 -2.05
C TRP A 23 -1.59 -0.90 -3.24
N VAL A 24 -2.69 -1.62 -3.02
CA VAL A 24 -3.38 -2.37 -4.08
C VAL A 24 -3.93 -1.43 -5.15
N GLY A 25 -4.53 -0.31 -4.76
CA GLY A 25 -5.07 0.70 -5.69
C GLY A 25 -3.99 1.28 -6.60
N SER A 26 -2.78 1.52 -6.07
CA SER A 26 -1.65 1.98 -6.90
C SER A 26 -1.22 0.93 -7.93
N LEU A 27 -1.15 -0.35 -7.56
CA LEU A 27 -0.80 -1.45 -8.48
C LEU A 27 -1.85 -1.60 -9.59
N VAL A 28 -3.13 -1.51 -9.23
CA VAL A 28 -4.25 -1.55 -10.19
C VAL A 28 -4.20 -0.35 -11.11
N ALA A 29 -4.00 0.86 -10.59
CA ALA A 29 -3.90 2.07 -11.39
C ALA A 29 -2.72 2.00 -12.39
N ILE A 30 -1.56 1.52 -11.96
CA ILE A 30 -0.41 1.31 -12.85
C ILE A 30 -0.77 0.31 -13.96
N SER A 31 -1.32 -0.84 -13.58
CA SER A 31 -1.58 -1.94 -14.51
C SER A 31 -2.66 -1.62 -15.53
N VAL A 32 -3.73 -0.95 -15.10
CA VAL A 32 -4.95 -0.72 -15.90
C VAL A 32 -4.91 0.62 -16.63
N LEU A 33 -4.31 1.66 -16.05
CA LEU A 33 -4.33 3.01 -16.63
C LEU A 33 -2.97 3.40 -17.19
N VAL A 34 -1.90 3.23 -16.41
CA VAL A 34 -0.57 3.75 -16.78
C VAL A 34 0.09 2.90 -17.86
N LEU A 35 0.19 1.58 -17.69
CA LEU A 35 0.84 0.71 -18.67
C LEU A 35 0.22 0.81 -20.08
N PRO A 36 -1.11 0.78 -20.27
CA PRO A 36 -1.67 0.97 -21.60
C PRO A 36 -1.46 2.38 -22.14
N ALA A 37 -1.53 3.42 -21.32
CA ALA A 37 -1.24 4.79 -21.75
C ALA A 37 0.23 4.93 -22.21
N ALA A 38 1.17 4.35 -21.46
CA ALA A 38 2.59 4.39 -21.77
C ALA A 38 2.94 3.68 -23.09
N ARG A 39 2.16 2.66 -23.49
CA ARG A 39 2.32 1.98 -24.80
C ARG A 39 1.99 2.87 -26.00
N THR A 40 1.29 4.00 -25.81
CA THR A 40 0.99 4.95 -26.88
C THR A 40 2.09 5.99 -27.11
N LEU A 41 3.07 6.07 -26.20
CA LEU A 41 4.21 6.98 -26.30
C LEU A 41 5.28 6.43 -27.24
N GLN A 42 6.11 7.32 -27.79
CA GLN A 42 7.27 6.89 -28.56
C GLN A 42 8.25 6.11 -27.67
N PRO A 43 9.00 5.12 -28.20
CA PRO A 43 9.85 4.23 -27.40
C PRO A 43 10.88 4.95 -26.52
N VAL A 44 11.37 6.13 -26.97
CA VAL A 44 12.31 6.98 -26.24
C VAL A 44 11.69 7.60 -24.98
N ASP A 45 10.42 8.03 -25.04
CA ASP A 45 9.75 8.71 -23.93
C ASP A 45 9.13 7.73 -22.93
N HIS A 46 8.90 6.48 -23.36
CA HIS A 46 8.27 5.44 -22.55
C HIS A 46 9.09 5.12 -21.27
N LEU A 47 10.41 4.93 -21.40
CA LEU A 47 11.26 4.60 -20.26
C LEU A 47 11.38 5.76 -19.28
N ALA A 48 11.56 6.98 -19.78
CA ALA A 48 11.66 8.18 -18.94
C ALA A 48 10.36 8.43 -18.16
N PHE A 49 9.20 8.20 -18.78
CA PHE A 49 7.90 8.31 -18.13
C PHE A 49 7.72 7.28 -17.01
N ILE A 50 8.05 6.01 -17.27
CA ILE A 50 7.98 4.94 -16.26
C ILE A 50 8.91 5.24 -15.09
N GLU A 51 10.15 5.66 -15.34
CA GLU A 51 11.12 5.97 -14.29
C GLU A 51 10.66 7.15 -13.41
N ALA A 52 10.17 8.23 -14.03
CA ALA A 52 9.66 9.39 -13.31
C ALA A 52 8.44 9.04 -12.44
N MET A 53 7.59 8.13 -12.92
CA MET A 53 6.46 7.63 -12.15
C MET A 53 6.91 6.71 -11.00
N GLN A 54 7.82 5.77 -11.27
CA GLN A 54 8.35 4.85 -10.24
C GLN A 54 8.97 5.63 -9.08
N ARG A 55 9.77 6.66 -9.34
CA ARG A 55 10.34 7.51 -8.28
C ARG A 55 9.32 8.16 -7.35
N ARG A 56 8.08 8.40 -7.83
CA ARG A 56 7.00 8.98 -7.02
C ARG A 56 6.21 7.92 -6.27
N LEU A 57 6.02 6.76 -6.89
CA LEU A 57 5.24 5.66 -6.32
C LEU A 57 6.05 4.82 -5.34
N GLU A 58 7.36 4.73 -5.52
CA GLU A 58 8.25 3.94 -4.67
C GLU A 58 8.17 4.35 -3.18
N PRO A 59 8.29 5.65 -2.81
CA PRO A 59 8.09 6.06 -1.42
C PRO A 59 6.72 5.70 -0.85
N ILE A 60 5.65 5.82 -1.66
CA ILE A 60 4.28 5.49 -1.25
C ILE A 60 4.13 3.98 -1.04
N ALA A 61 4.73 3.18 -1.92
CA ALA A 61 4.71 1.73 -1.85
C ALA A 61 5.47 1.24 -0.60
N TRP A 62 6.66 1.77 -0.35
CA TRP A 62 7.44 1.45 0.85
C TRP A 62 6.71 1.86 2.14
N PHE A 63 6.15 3.07 2.18
CA PHE A 63 5.37 3.52 3.33
C PHE A 63 4.16 2.61 3.59
N SER A 64 3.39 2.29 2.54
CA SER A 64 2.22 1.43 2.66
C SER A 64 2.61 0.01 3.09
N LEU A 65 3.68 -0.55 2.53
CA LEU A 65 4.18 -1.88 2.89
C LEU A 65 4.64 -1.94 4.35
N SER A 66 5.41 -0.95 4.81
CA SER A 66 5.82 -0.86 6.21
C SER A 66 4.61 -0.76 7.14
N LEU A 67 3.63 0.07 6.80
CA LEU A 67 2.42 0.24 7.60
C LEU A 67 1.59 -1.05 7.66
N LEU A 68 1.46 -1.77 6.54
CA LEU A 68 0.79 -3.07 6.47
C LEU A 68 1.46 -4.13 7.35
N ILE A 69 2.79 -4.20 7.32
CA ILE A 69 3.55 -5.15 8.16
C ILE A 69 3.30 -4.85 9.64
N VAL A 70 3.50 -3.60 10.06
CA VAL A 70 3.35 -3.22 11.48
C VAL A 70 1.93 -3.46 11.97
N THR A 71 0.93 -3.01 11.21
CA THR A 71 -0.48 -3.14 11.60
C THR A 71 -0.99 -4.58 11.48
N GLY A 72 -0.51 -5.35 10.50
CA GLY A 72 -0.85 -6.77 10.33
C GLY A 72 -0.31 -7.66 11.45
N LEU A 73 0.96 -7.45 11.84
CA LEU A 73 1.54 -8.15 12.99
C LEU A 73 0.80 -7.82 14.29
N PHE A 74 0.39 -6.57 14.46
CA PHE A 74 -0.42 -6.18 15.61
C PHE A 74 -1.79 -6.85 15.60
N GLN A 75 -2.49 -6.89 14.47
CA GLN A 75 -3.79 -7.56 14.37
C GLN A 75 -3.71 -9.06 14.68
N MET A 76 -2.62 -9.74 14.29
CA MET A 76 -2.38 -11.14 14.64
C MET A 76 -2.14 -11.31 16.14
N SER A 77 -1.35 -10.45 16.78
CA SER A 77 -1.02 -10.58 18.20
C SER A 77 -2.19 -10.31 19.15
N VAL A 78 -3.21 -9.57 18.71
CA VAL A 78 -4.46 -9.38 19.46
C VAL A 78 -5.57 -10.35 19.07
N ASN A 79 -5.37 -11.22 18.08
CA ASN A 79 -6.44 -12.13 17.63
C ASN A 79 -6.47 -13.42 18.49
N PRO A 80 -7.59 -13.71 19.17
CA PRO A 80 -7.72 -14.89 20.04
C PRO A 80 -7.73 -16.24 19.32
N HIS A 81 -7.68 -16.27 17.98
CA HIS A 81 -7.53 -17.52 17.19
C HIS A 81 -6.07 -17.84 16.84
N TYR A 82 -5.12 -16.98 17.21
CA TYR A 82 -3.68 -17.17 17.05
C TYR A 82 -3.03 -17.32 18.43
N ASP A 83 -3.34 -18.44 19.11
CA ASP A 83 -2.58 -18.91 20.28
C ASP A 83 -1.35 -19.73 19.83
#